data_AF-A0A0F9QMM8-F1
#
_entry.id   AF-A0A0F9QMM8-F1
#
_cell.length_a   1.000
_cell.length_b   1.000
_cell.length_c   1.000
_cell.angle_alpha   90.00
_cell.angle_beta   90.00
_cell.angle_gamma   90.00
#
_symmetry.space_group_name_H-M   'P 1'
#
loop_
_entity.id
_entity.type
_entity.pdbx_description
1 polymer ?
#
loop_
_entity_poly.entity_id
_entity_poly.type
_entity_poly.pdbx_seq_one_letter_code
_entity_poly.pdbx_strand_id
1 'polypeptide(L)'
;MDDNKLYNALLKSQDERRDRGEAKSEENFRKERPYAGIERNKPTMNRLEADGRRYPPTLYDSSVSLALIGNPTPWSREQLRERKIIYSGMADKEVMDAYRELRIQLRNRAGEGNFTVMFSSLGNNSGGLLTAYNLAASFALDSHTSALLVDCDTHNNELAGLVSCRMNAGVTDFVGDRSMDIKSILYPSGVERLSVIPAGTQASSAVELFSSVRMRELITELKARYPDRCIVLNA
;
A
#
# COMPACT_ATOMS: atom_id res chain seq x y z
N MET A 1 -60.18 21.06 5.76
CA MET A 1 -59.55 20.58 7.00
C MET A 1 -58.15 20.12 6.60
N ASP A 2 -57.00 20.65 7.02
CA ASP A 2 -56.66 21.71 7.98
C ASP A 2 -55.21 22.19 7.69
N ASP A 3 -54.96 22.89 6.58
CA ASP A 3 -53.62 23.45 6.29
C ASP A 3 -53.25 24.65 7.19
N ASN A 4 -54.25 25.22 7.87
CA ASN A 4 -54.06 26.34 8.78
C ASN A 4 -53.69 25.89 10.21
N LYS A 5 -53.72 24.60 10.54
CA LYS A 5 -53.32 24.10 11.87
C LYS A 5 -51.82 23.87 11.99
N LEU A 6 -51.16 23.36 10.94
CA LEU A 6 -49.70 23.14 10.97
C LEU A 6 -48.92 24.46 10.95
N TYR A 7 -49.37 25.45 10.18
CA TYR A 7 -48.70 26.75 10.10
C TYR A 7 -48.75 27.50 11.44
N ASN A 8 -49.91 27.48 12.11
CA ASN A 8 -50.07 28.09 13.43
C ASN A 8 -49.32 27.33 14.54
N ALA A 9 -49.14 26.01 14.40
CA ALA A 9 -48.31 25.22 15.31
C ALA A 9 -46.81 25.55 15.17
N LEU A 10 -46.34 25.84 13.96
CA LEU A 10 -44.95 26.21 13.69
C LEU A 10 -44.61 27.60 14.25
N LEU A 11 -45.51 28.58 14.08
CA LEU A 11 -45.38 29.93 14.66
C LEU A 11 -45.35 29.89 16.19
N LYS A 12 -46.25 29.11 16.81
CA LYS A 12 -46.30 28.95 18.27
C LYS A 12 -45.03 28.31 18.83
N SER A 13 -44.43 27.35 18.11
CA SER A 13 -43.14 26.76 18.49
C SER A 13 -41.95 27.72 18.37
N GLN A 14 -42.01 28.72 17.48
CA GLN A 14 -40.94 29.71 17.33
C GLN A 14 -41.00 30.80 18.39
N ASP A 15 -42.21 31.23 18.79
CA ASP A 15 -42.37 32.20 19.89
C ASP A 15 -42.05 31.57 21.26
N GLU A 16 -42.38 30.29 21.49
CA GLU A 16 -41.98 29.57 22.72
C GLU A 16 -40.45 29.36 22.83
N ARG A 17 -39.72 29.43 21.70
CA ARG A 17 -38.25 29.41 21.68
C ARG A 17 -37.63 30.80 21.89
N ARG A 18 -38.37 31.88 21.64
CA ARG A 18 -37.93 33.26 21.91
C ARG A 18 -38.04 33.63 23.39
N ASP A 19 -39.05 33.12 24.09
CA ASP A 19 -39.22 33.39 25.53
C ASP A 19 -38.36 32.49 26.44
N ARG A 20 -37.72 31.44 25.91
CA ARG A 20 -36.74 30.63 26.65
C ARG A 20 -35.30 31.02 26.28
N GLY A 21 -34.89 32.16 26.84
CA GLY A 21 -33.49 32.45 27.16
C GLY A 21 -32.52 32.45 25.99
N GLU A 22 -32.45 33.60 25.31
CA GLU A 22 -31.35 33.97 24.42
C GLU A 22 -29.99 33.83 25.14
N ALA A 23 -29.13 32.91 24.66
CA ALA A 23 -27.71 33.00 24.95
C ALA A 23 -27.12 34.10 24.05
N LYS A 24 -26.95 35.30 24.60
CA LYS A 24 -26.25 36.42 23.97
C LYS A 24 -24.87 35.98 23.50
N SER A 25 -24.55 36.31 22.24
CA SER A 25 -23.21 36.27 21.68
C SER A 25 -22.35 37.40 22.26
N GLU A 26 -21.11 37.03 22.59
CA GLU A 26 -19.92 37.89 22.66
C GLU A 26 -19.86 38.96 23.76
N GLU A 27 -19.27 38.59 24.90
CA GLU A 27 -18.11 39.24 25.55
C GLU A 27 -17.86 38.50 26.88
N ASN A 28 -16.61 38.13 27.17
CA ASN A 28 -16.14 37.40 28.38
C ASN A 28 -15.98 35.87 28.32
N PHE A 29 -15.45 35.31 27.23
CA PHE A 29 -14.90 33.94 27.25
C PHE A 29 -13.41 33.88 26.86
N ARG A 30 -12.60 34.71 27.51
CA ARG A 30 -11.14 34.56 27.54
C ARG A 30 -10.59 34.91 28.92
N LYS A 31 -10.56 33.87 29.77
CA LYS A 31 -9.85 33.65 31.05
C LYS A 31 -10.67 32.54 31.70
N GLU A 32 -10.32 31.27 31.72
CA GLU A 32 -9.04 30.59 31.97
C GLU A 32 -9.10 29.19 31.33
N ARG A 33 -7.98 28.65 30.84
CA ARG A 33 -7.86 27.24 30.45
C ARG A 33 -7.06 26.51 31.55
N PRO A 34 -7.63 25.54 32.29
CA PRO A 34 -6.92 24.87 33.39
C PRO A 34 -5.98 23.73 32.93
N TYR A 35 -5.48 23.75 31.69
CA TYR A 35 -4.50 22.78 31.19
C TYR A 35 -3.42 23.46 30.35
N ALA A 36 -2.76 24.46 30.95
CA ALA A 36 -1.49 25.00 30.47
C ALA A 36 -0.42 24.62 31.50
N GLY A 37 0.34 23.54 31.25
CA GLY A 37 1.34 23.11 32.23
C GLY A 37 2.12 21.81 31.94
N ILE A 38 2.18 21.32 30.71
CA ILE A 38 3.21 20.35 30.34
C ILE A 38 3.86 20.86 29.06
N GLU A 39 5.07 21.39 29.21
CA GLU A 39 5.97 21.65 28.09
C GLU A 39 6.12 20.36 27.30
N ARG A 40 5.54 20.32 26.09
CA ARG A 40 5.96 19.34 25.10
C ARG A 40 7.40 19.68 24.77
N ASN A 41 8.32 18.92 25.36
CA ASN A 41 9.70 18.87 24.93
C ASN A 41 9.66 18.58 23.43
N LYS A 42 9.86 19.61 22.60
CA LYS A 42 10.02 19.41 21.15
C LYS A 42 11.22 18.49 21.03
N PRO A 43 11.09 17.27 20.50
CA PRO A 43 12.27 16.47 20.26
C PRO A 43 13.18 17.32 19.40
N THR A 44 14.35 17.63 19.96
CA THR A 44 15.45 18.28 19.25
C THR A 44 15.64 17.46 18.00
N MET A 45 15.22 18.01 16.86
CA MET A 45 15.60 17.50 15.55
C MET A 45 17.11 17.67 15.49
N ASN A 46 17.84 16.67 15.99
CA ASN A 46 19.22 16.47 15.61
C ASN A 46 19.16 16.36 14.09
N ARG A 47 19.67 17.41 13.45
CA ARG A 47 19.95 17.43 12.03
C ARG A 47 20.85 16.22 11.78
N LEU A 48 20.25 15.12 11.33
CA LEU A 48 20.98 13.96 10.84
C LEU A 48 21.81 14.50 9.69
N GLU A 49 23.12 14.58 9.91
CA GLU A 49 24.06 14.89 8.85
C GLU A 49 23.87 13.82 7.77
N ALA A 50 23.44 14.29 6.60
CA ALA A 50 23.24 13.44 5.44
C ALA A 50 24.62 12.98 4.97
N ASP A 51 24.96 11.73 5.26
CA ASP A 51 26.01 11.02 4.53
C ASP A 51 25.66 11.06 3.03
N GLY A 52 26.65 11.34 2.20
CA GLY A 52 26.55 11.87 0.84
C GLY A 52 26.02 10.92 -0.24
N ARG A 53 24.99 10.11 0.05
CA ARG A 53 24.27 9.31 -0.94
C ARG A 53 22.84 9.84 -1.09
N ARG A 54 22.55 10.42 -2.26
CA ARG A 54 21.26 10.99 -2.66
C ARG A 54 20.17 9.91 -2.75
N TYR A 55 19.51 9.60 -1.65
CA TYR A 55 18.14 9.10 -1.68
C TYR A 55 17.36 9.79 -0.55
N PRO A 56 16.16 10.34 -0.82
CA PRO A 56 15.28 10.76 0.28
C PRO A 56 15.02 9.53 1.17
N PRO A 57 14.69 9.69 2.46
CA PRO A 57 14.34 8.56 3.31
C PRO A 57 13.11 7.85 2.71
N THR A 58 13.33 6.80 1.91
CA THR A 58 12.28 5.93 1.43
C THR A 58 11.85 5.08 2.62
N LEU A 59 10.84 5.55 3.34
CA LEU A 59 9.70 4.81 3.87
C LEU A 59 9.89 3.36 4.33
N TYR A 60 10.72 3.09 5.32
CA TYR A 60 10.76 1.75 5.91
C TYR A 60 11.08 1.78 7.41
N ASP A 61 10.18 2.39 8.18
CA ASP A 61 10.05 2.12 9.61
C ASP A 61 8.68 1.45 9.83
N SER A 62 8.66 0.32 10.54
CA SER A 62 7.46 -0.44 10.92
C SER A 62 6.43 0.36 11.73
N SER A 63 6.81 1.57 12.18
CA SER A 63 5.92 2.54 12.84
C SER A 63 5.08 3.40 11.86
N VAL A 64 5.36 3.32 10.56
CA VAL A 64 4.82 4.21 9.52
C VAL A 64 3.47 3.68 9.02
N SER A 65 2.40 4.48 9.20
CA SER A 65 1.07 4.19 8.66
C SER A 65 1.13 3.87 7.16
N LEU A 66 0.35 2.90 6.68
CA LEU A 66 0.30 2.50 5.25
C LEU A 66 0.09 3.70 4.30
N ALA A 67 -0.60 4.75 4.76
CA ALA A 67 -0.82 6.00 4.04
C ALA A 67 0.47 6.78 3.70
N LEU A 68 1.54 6.53 4.43
CA LEU A 68 2.84 7.14 4.19
C LEU A 68 3.68 6.32 3.20
N ILE A 69 3.32 5.06 2.87
CA ILE A 69 4.03 4.25 1.86
C ILE A 69 3.77 4.83 0.45
N GLY A 70 4.46 5.92 0.16
CA GLY A 70 4.52 6.59 -1.13
C GLY A 70 5.49 5.90 -2.07
N ASN A 71 5.11 5.80 -3.34
CA ASN A 71 6.05 5.46 -4.39
C ASN A 71 6.94 6.68 -4.70
N PRO A 72 8.28 6.56 -4.72
CA PRO A 72 9.16 7.68 -5.06
C PRO A 72 9.06 8.11 -6.53
N THR A 73 8.64 7.20 -7.40
CA THR A 73 8.54 7.39 -8.85
C THR A 73 7.24 6.76 -9.37
N PRO A 74 6.07 7.30 -9.00
CA PRO A 74 4.78 6.72 -9.39
C PRO A 74 4.56 6.87 -10.89
N TRP A 75 3.93 5.87 -11.50
CA TRP A 75 3.50 5.94 -12.89
C TRP A 75 2.34 6.92 -13.07
N SER A 76 2.35 7.64 -14.19
CA SER A 76 1.19 8.40 -14.63
C SER A 76 0.06 7.46 -15.06
N ARG A 77 -1.18 7.94 -15.08
CA ARG A 77 -2.33 7.15 -15.57
C ARG A 77 -2.15 6.69 -17.02
N GLU A 78 -1.51 7.50 -17.85
CA GLU A 78 -1.19 7.15 -19.22
C GLU A 78 -0.16 6.00 -19.28
N GLN A 79 0.91 6.09 -18.48
CA GLN A 79 1.94 5.04 -18.38
C GLN A 79 1.39 3.73 -17.83
N LEU A 80 0.46 3.79 -16.87
CA LEU A 80 -0.25 2.62 -16.34
C LEU A 80 -1.09 1.97 -17.44
N ARG A 81 -1.84 2.77 -18.21
CA ARG A 81 -2.65 2.29 -19.35
C ARG A 81 -1.79 1.62 -20.43
N GLU A 82 -0.68 2.23 -20.82
CA GLU A 82 0.27 1.67 -21.80
C GLU A 82 0.82 0.31 -21.37
N ARG A 83 1.10 0.16 -20.07
CA ARG A 83 1.60 -1.08 -19.46
C ARG A 83 0.50 -2.08 -19.12
N LYS A 84 -0.77 -1.73 -19.37
CA LYS A 84 -1.95 -2.54 -19.01
C LYS A 84 -2.02 -2.84 -17.50
N ILE A 85 -1.52 -1.91 -16.68
CA ILE A 85 -1.61 -1.98 -15.23
C ILE A 85 -2.93 -1.38 -14.79
N ILE A 86 -3.67 -2.08 -13.91
CA ILE A 86 -4.95 -1.59 -13.39
C ILE A 86 -4.77 -0.37 -12.48
N TYR A 87 -5.71 0.57 -12.54
CA TYR A 87 -5.70 1.75 -11.69
C TYR A 87 -7.11 2.29 -11.43
N SER A 88 -7.27 3.03 -10.33
CA SER A 88 -8.54 3.68 -9.97
C SER A 88 -9.02 4.65 -11.05
N GLY A 89 -10.23 4.45 -11.56
CA GLY A 89 -10.83 5.30 -12.58
C GLY A 89 -10.42 4.97 -14.02
N MET A 90 -9.86 3.78 -14.27
CA MET A 90 -9.68 3.28 -15.63
C MET A 90 -11.04 3.07 -16.35
N ALA A 91 -11.04 3.19 -17.68
CA ALA A 91 -12.26 3.11 -18.49
C ALA A 91 -12.83 1.69 -18.56
N ASP A 92 -11.95 0.69 -18.64
CA ASP A 92 -12.32 -0.72 -18.67
C ASP A 92 -12.62 -1.21 -17.25
N LYS A 93 -13.91 -1.22 -16.91
CA LYS A 93 -14.38 -1.64 -15.58
C LYS A 93 -14.39 -3.15 -15.42
N GLU A 94 -14.58 -3.90 -16.50
CA GLU A 94 -14.70 -5.36 -16.46
C GLU A 94 -13.40 -6.00 -15.97
N VAL A 95 -12.26 -5.56 -16.51
CA VAL A 95 -10.95 -6.04 -16.06
C VAL A 95 -10.71 -5.70 -14.59
N MET A 96 -11.06 -4.48 -14.17
CA MET A 96 -10.87 -4.06 -12.78
C MET A 96 -11.77 -4.84 -11.82
N ASP A 97 -13.03 -5.08 -12.20
CA ASP A 97 -13.99 -5.84 -11.40
C ASP A 97 -13.56 -7.31 -11.27
N ALA A 98 -12.98 -7.91 -12.32
CA ALA A 98 -12.41 -9.26 -12.26
C ALA A 98 -11.27 -9.37 -11.22
N TYR A 99 -10.30 -8.44 -11.25
CA TYR A 99 -9.23 -8.44 -10.23
C TYR A 99 -9.74 -8.14 -8.82
N ARG A 100 -10.74 -7.26 -8.70
CA ARG A 100 -11.39 -6.98 -7.43
C ARG A 100 -12.08 -8.23 -6.87
N GLU A 101 -12.77 -8.99 -7.70
CA GLU A 101 -13.41 -10.23 -7.30
C GLU A 101 -12.38 -11.26 -6.82
N LEU A 102 -11.31 -11.48 -7.59
CA LEU A 102 -10.21 -12.37 -7.20
C LEU A 102 -9.61 -11.96 -5.84
N ARG A 103 -9.36 -10.66 -5.65
CA ARG A 103 -8.87 -10.11 -4.37
C ARG A 103 -9.79 -10.44 -3.21
N ILE A 104 -11.10 -10.24 -3.38
CA ILE A 104 -12.11 -10.51 -2.33
C ILE A 104 -12.13 -12.01 -2.01
N GLN A 105 -12.17 -12.88 -3.02
CA GLN A 105 -12.19 -14.33 -2.81
C GLN A 105 -10.93 -14.81 -2.08
N LEU A 106 -9.75 -14.33 -2.48
CA LEU A 106 -8.48 -14.67 -1.83
C LEU A 106 -8.40 -14.16 -0.40
N ARG A 107 -8.83 -12.91 -0.14
CA ARG A 107 -8.85 -12.34 1.21
C ARG A 107 -9.78 -13.11 2.13
N ASN A 108 -11.00 -13.43 1.66
CA ASN A 108 -11.97 -14.19 2.45
C ASN A 108 -11.46 -15.59 2.82
N ARG A 109 -10.73 -16.23 1.91
CA ARG A 109 -10.13 -17.56 2.16
C ARG A 109 -8.92 -17.50 3.09
N ALA A 110 -8.12 -16.44 3.02
CA ALA A 110 -6.95 -16.26 3.86
C ALA A 110 -7.31 -15.89 5.30
N GLY A 111 -8.42 -15.18 5.50
CA GLY A 111 -8.83 -14.67 6.81
C GLY A 111 -8.12 -13.37 7.19
N GLU A 112 -7.99 -13.13 8.49
CA GLU A 112 -7.36 -11.93 9.02
C GLU A 112 -5.83 -12.00 8.95
N GLY A 113 -5.20 -10.86 8.66
CA GLY A 113 -3.74 -10.70 8.67
C GLY A 113 -3.05 -11.02 7.35
N ASN A 114 -1.76 -11.32 7.45
CA ASN A 114 -0.85 -11.37 6.30
C ASN A 114 -0.84 -12.74 5.65
N PHE A 115 -0.96 -12.77 4.33
CA PHE A 115 -1.00 -14.02 3.58
C PHE A 115 -0.20 -13.93 2.29
N THR A 116 0.07 -15.11 1.74
CA THR A 116 0.87 -15.28 0.53
C THR A 116 0.05 -16.08 -0.47
N VAL A 117 0.07 -15.64 -1.72
CA VAL A 117 -0.56 -16.31 -2.86
C VAL A 117 0.52 -16.61 -3.86
N MET A 118 0.55 -17.85 -4.37
CA MET A 118 1.37 -18.20 -5.51
C MET A 118 0.51 -18.17 -6.75
N PHE A 119 0.97 -17.44 -7.77
CA PHE A 119 0.39 -17.40 -9.10
C PHE A 119 1.31 -18.13 -10.06
N SER A 120 0.75 -19.00 -10.89
CA SER A 120 1.46 -19.62 -12.00
C SER A 120 0.51 -19.77 -13.18
N SER A 121 1.03 -19.64 -14.40
CA SER A 121 0.27 -19.74 -15.64
C SER A 121 0.62 -21.00 -16.42
N LEU A 122 -0.38 -21.58 -17.08
CA LEU A 122 -0.17 -22.72 -17.97
C LEU A 122 0.16 -22.24 -19.39
N GLY A 123 1.25 -22.80 -19.96
CA GLY A 123 1.67 -22.56 -21.34
C GLY A 123 2.66 -21.40 -21.51
N ASN A 124 3.28 -21.32 -22.69
CA ASN A 124 4.33 -20.34 -23.02
C ASN A 124 3.78 -18.92 -23.32
N ASN A 125 2.57 -18.60 -22.87
CA ASN A 125 1.93 -17.34 -23.22
C ASN A 125 2.50 -16.19 -22.38
N SER A 126 2.91 -15.13 -23.07
CA SER A 126 3.25 -13.83 -22.47
C SER A 126 2.03 -13.27 -21.73
N GLY A 127 2.20 -12.88 -20.46
CA GLY A 127 1.14 -12.25 -19.66
C GLY A 127 0.88 -12.87 -18.29
N GLY A 128 1.52 -13.99 -17.95
CA GLY A 128 1.49 -14.55 -16.60
C GLY A 128 1.97 -13.52 -15.56
N LEU A 129 3.16 -12.95 -15.78
CA LEU A 129 3.71 -11.93 -14.88
C LEU A 129 2.81 -10.68 -14.81
N LEU A 130 2.27 -10.20 -15.93
CA LEU A 130 1.34 -9.06 -15.93
C LEU A 130 0.08 -9.35 -15.10
N THR A 131 -0.42 -10.59 -15.15
CA THR A 131 -1.57 -11.02 -14.35
C THR A 131 -1.23 -11.06 -12.86
N ALA A 132 -0.07 -11.62 -12.49
CA ALA A 132 0.42 -11.60 -11.12
C ALA A 132 0.64 -10.17 -10.60
N TYR A 133 1.19 -9.30 -11.45
CA TYR A 133 1.41 -7.89 -11.13
C TYR A 133 0.09 -7.16 -10.88
N ASN A 134 -0.91 -7.34 -11.75
CA ASN A 134 -2.23 -6.72 -11.59
C ASN A 134 -3.00 -7.30 -10.40
N LEU A 135 -2.82 -8.58 -10.09
CA LEU A 135 -3.33 -9.16 -8.85
C LEU A 135 -2.72 -8.44 -7.64
N ALA A 136 -1.41 -8.25 -7.59
CA ALA A 136 -0.74 -7.50 -6.52
C ALA A 136 -1.19 -6.02 -6.48
N ALA A 137 -1.34 -5.37 -7.64
CA ALA A 137 -1.85 -4.01 -7.75
C ALA A 137 -3.29 -3.90 -7.21
N SER A 138 -4.13 -4.92 -7.42
CA SER A 138 -5.50 -4.94 -6.89
C SER A 138 -5.54 -4.86 -5.37
N PHE A 139 -4.61 -5.55 -4.69
CA PHE A 139 -4.45 -5.43 -3.24
C PHE A 139 -3.96 -4.03 -2.88
N ALA A 140 -2.92 -3.53 -3.57
CA ALA A 140 -2.40 -2.19 -3.32
C ALA A 140 -3.44 -1.06 -3.49
N LEU A 141 -4.43 -1.23 -4.38
CA LEU A 141 -5.54 -0.28 -4.55
C LEU A 141 -6.48 -0.22 -3.34
N ASP A 142 -6.48 -1.23 -2.46
CA ASP A 142 -7.11 -1.15 -1.16
C ASP A 142 -6.29 -0.26 -0.22
N SER A 143 -6.91 0.75 0.39
CA SER A 143 -6.25 1.68 1.30
C SER A 143 -5.75 1.04 2.59
N HIS A 144 -6.28 -0.13 2.95
CA HIS A 144 -5.93 -0.83 4.19
C HIS A 144 -4.86 -1.90 4.02
N THR A 145 -4.39 -2.14 2.79
CA THR A 145 -3.46 -3.24 2.53
C THR A 145 -2.21 -2.77 1.81
N SER A 146 -1.08 -3.42 2.12
CA SER A 146 0.13 -3.32 1.31
C SER A 146 0.28 -4.58 0.44
N ALA A 147 0.89 -4.42 -0.72
CA ALA A 147 1.16 -5.53 -1.62
C ALA A 147 2.65 -5.66 -1.91
N LEU A 148 3.09 -6.89 -2.08
CA LEU A 148 4.43 -7.24 -2.54
C LEU A 148 4.33 -8.28 -3.65
N LEU A 149 4.92 -8.00 -4.81
CA LEU A 149 5.15 -9.02 -5.83
C LEU A 149 6.59 -9.53 -5.68
N VAL A 150 6.75 -10.85 -5.55
CA VAL A 150 8.06 -11.50 -5.65
C VAL A 150 8.04 -12.32 -6.94
N ASP A 151 8.91 -11.95 -7.87
CA ASP A 151 9.08 -12.71 -9.11
C ASP A 151 10.05 -13.85 -8.87
N CYS A 152 9.58 -15.09 -8.97
CA CYS A 152 10.40 -16.29 -8.83
C CYS A 152 10.71 -16.95 -10.18
N ASP A 153 10.31 -16.34 -11.30
CA ASP A 153 10.67 -16.82 -12.64
C ASP A 153 11.99 -16.20 -13.09
N THR A 154 13.08 -16.97 -12.96
CA THR A 154 14.44 -16.52 -13.33
C THR A 154 14.69 -16.43 -14.83
N HIS A 155 13.74 -16.86 -15.66
CA HIS A 155 13.86 -16.82 -17.12
C HIS A 155 13.06 -15.69 -17.76
N ASN A 156 12.27 -14.97 -16.96
CA ASN A 156 11.42 -13.88 -17.42
C ASN A 156 12.06 -12.51 -17.12
N ASN A 157 12.10 -11.63 -18.13
CA ASN A 157 12.61 -10.26 -18.01
C ASN A 157 11.50 -9.18 -18.16
N GLU A 158 10.24 -9.58 -18.24
CA GLU A 158 9.09 -8.67 -18.44
C GLU A 158 8.92 -7.68 -17.28
N LEU A 159 9.36 -8.04 -16.06
CA LEU A 159 9.19 -7.19 -14.87
C LEU A 159 9.84 -5.81 -15.05
N ALA A 160 10.98 -5.74 -15.74
CA ALA A 160 11.69 -4.49 -15.99
C ALA A 160 10.85 -3.46 -16.77
N GLY A 161 9.90 -3.91 -17.59
CA GLY A 161 8.97 -3.04 -18.32
C GLY A 161 7.79 -2.52 -17.47
N LEU A 162 7.48 -3.22 -16.37
CA LEU A 162 6.35 -2.90 -15.49
C LEU A 162 6.73 -1.93 -14.37
N VAL A 163 8.01 -1.84 -14.01
CA VAL A 163 8.49 -1.12 -12.83
C VAL A 163 9.11 0.23 -13.15
N SER A 164 9.00 1.20 -12.22
CA SER A 164 9.47 2.57 -12.42
C SER A 164 10.94 2.83 -12.09
N CYS A 165 11.70 1.79 -11.75
CA CYS A 165 13.10 1.89 -11.38
C CYS A 165 13.95 0.76 -11.97
N ARG A 166 15.27 0.94 -11.94
CA ARG A 166 16.22 -0.12 -12.30
C ARG A 166 16.40 -1.07 -11.12
N MET A 167 16.37 -2.36 -11.40
CA MET A 167 16.58 -3.42 -10.41
C MET A 167 17.89 -4.14 -10.73
N ASN A 168 18.76 -4.31 -9.73
CA ASN A 168 20.10 -4.87 -9.93
C ASN A 168 20.32 -6.22 -9.25
N ALA A 169 19.47 -6.56 -8.29
CA ALA A 169 19.53 -7.79 -7.51
C ALA A 169 18.12 -8.23 -7.11
N GLY A 170 17.93 -9.52 -6.89
CA GLY A 170 16.64 -10.12 -6.59
C GLY A 170 16.67 -11.21 -5.53
N VAL A 171 15.60 -12.00 -5.49
CA VAL A 171 15.40 -13.04 -4.48
C VAL A 171 16.52 -14.08 -4.50
N THR A 172 16.96 -14.53 -5.68
CA THR A 172 18.05 -15.51 -5.79
C THR A 172 19.38 -14.94 -5.30
N ASP A 173 19.68 -13.67 -5.56
CA ASP A 173 20.91 -13.02 -5.09
C ASP A 173 20.92 -12.93 -3.56
N PHE A 174 19.82 -12.45 -2.97
CA PHE A 174 19.69 -12.36 -1.51
C PHE A 174 19.77 -13.72 -0.84
N VAL A 175 19.13 -14.74 -1.40
CA VAL A 175 19.15 -16.08 -0.83
C VAL A 175 20.54 -16.72 -0.96
N GLY A 176 21.27 -16.43 -2.05
CA GLY A 176 22.62 -16.93 -2.28
C GLY A 176 23.71 -16.24 -1.46
N ASP A 177 23.56 -14.95 -1.15
CA ASP A 177 24.55 -14.16 -0.40
C ASP A 177 24.02 -13.72 0.97
N ARG A 178 24.60 -14.30 2.04
CA ARG A 178 24.20 -14.00 3.42
C ARG A 178 24.46 -12.58 3.88
N SER A 179 25.35 -11.85 3.22
CA SER A 179 25.73 -10.48 3.57
C SER A 179 24.73 -9.43 3.06
N MET A 180 23.83 -9.79 2.14
CA MET A 180 22.86 -8.86 1.56
C MET A 180 21.77 -8.48 2.55
N ASP A 181 21.47 -7.18 2.62
CA ASP A 181 20.31 -6.62 3.32
C ASP A 181 19.04 -6.80 2.45
N ILE A 182 17.92 -7.18 3.06
CA ILE A 182 16.62 -7.28 2.40
C ILE A 182 16.22 -5.97 1.69
N LYS A 183 16.65 -4.82 2.20
CA LYS A 183 16.38 -3.51 1.58
C LYS A 183 17.02 -3.38 0.20
N SER A 184 18.08 -4.14 -0.10
CA SER A 184 18.79 -4.09 -1.37
C SER A 184 18.04 -4.78 -2.52
N ILE A 185 17.02 -5.59 -2.22
CA ILE A 185 16.24 -6.33 -3.21
C ILE A 185 14.78 -5.87 -3.30
N LEU A 186 14.38 -4.88 -2.49
CA LEU A 186 13.03 -4.35 -2.46
C LEU A 186 12.95 -3.06 -3.28
N TYR A 187 12.11 -3.05 -4.31
CA TYR A 187 12.04 -1.95 -5.26
C TYR A 187 10.63 -1.35 -5.36
N PRO A 188 10.52 -0.03 -5.66
CA PRO A 188 9.25 0.59 -6.00
C PRO A 188 8.73 0.08 -7.35
N SER A 189 7.43 -0.23 -7.38
CA SER A 189 6.77 -0.78 -8.58
C SER A 189 6.31 0.29 -9.59
N GLY A 190 6.12 1.53 -9.14
CA GLY A 190 5.43 2.59 -9.87
C GLY A 190 3.93 2.66 -9.52
N VAL A 191 3.42 1.73 -8.71
CA VAL A 191 2.10 1.78 -8.09
C VAL A 191 2.25 2.06 -6.59
N GLU A 192 1.37 2.89 -6.05
CA GLU A 192 1.32 3.20 -4.60
C GLU A 192 1.08 1.94 -3.77
N ARG A 193 1.73 1.80 -2.62
CA ARG A 193 1.65 0.63 -1.71
C ARG A 193 2.01 -0.74 -2.32
N LEU A 194 2.51 -0.79 -3.55
CA LEU A 194 3.03 -2.00 -4.19
C LEU A 194 4.56 -1.91 -4.30
N SER A 195 5.24 -2.85 -3.68
CA SER A 195 6.68 -3.09 -3.89
C SER A 195 6.90 -4.36 -4.70
N VAL A 196 8.08 -4.50 -5.30
CA VAL A 196 8.49 -5.69 -6.04
C VAL A 196 9.85 -6.21 -5.59
N ILE A 197 10.08 -7.50 -5.76
CA ILE A 197 11.38 -8.16 -5.69
C ILE A 197 11.54 -8.97 -6.99
N PRO A 198 12.56 -8.70 -7.83
CA PRO A 198 12.80 -9.49 -9.04
C PRO A 198 13.40 -10.86 -8.72
N ALA A 199 13.45 -11.76 -9.70
CA ALA A 199 14.04 -13.09 -9.55
C ALA A 199 15.53 -13.07 -9.16
N GLY A 200 16.30 -12.13 -9.71
CA GLY A 200 17.74 -12.00 -9.46
C GLY A 200 18.60 -12.73 -10.50
N THR A 201 19.91 -12.78 -10.27
CA THR A 201 20.88 -13.16 -11.31
C THR A 201 21.29 -14.64 -11.28
N GLN A 202 21.00 -15.37 -10.20
CA GLN A 202 21.48 -16.75 -10.00
C GLN A 202 20.50 -17.81 -10.56
N ALA A 203 20.14 -17.68 -11.84
CA ALA A 203 19.16 -18.56 -12.50
C ALA A 203 19.54 -20.05 -12.46
N SER A 204 20.83 -20.39 -12.59
CA SER A 204 21.30 -21.78 -12.62
C SER A 204 21.09 -22.54 -11.30
N SER A 205 21.00 -21.82 -10.19
CA SER A 205 20.85 -22.39 -8.84
C SER A 205 19.48 -22.11 -8.23
N ALA A 206 18.54 -21.57 -9.01
CA ALA A 206 17.26 -21.07 -8.53
C ALA A 206 16.45 -22.13 -7.75
N VAL A 207 16.39 -23.37 -8.26
CA VAL A 207 15.66 -24.48 -7.62
C VAL A 207 16.19 -24.79 -6.22
N GLU A 208 17.52 -24.83 -6.06
CA GLU A 208 18.18 -25.06 -4.77
C GLU A 208 17.99 -23.87 -3.83
N LEU A 209 18.08 -22.65 -4.36
CA LEU A 209 17.89 -21.43 -3.59
C LEU A 209 16.44 -21.30 -3.09
N PHE A 210 15.44 -21.55 -3.92
CA PHE A 210 14.03 -21.46 -3.52
C PHE A 210 13.62 -22.52 -2.49
N SER A 211 14.28 -23.67 -2.48
CA SER A 211 14.06 -24.73 -1.48
C SER A 211 14.85 -24.52 -0.19
N SER A 212 15.73 -23.51 -0.14
CA SER A 212 16.59 -23.26 1.02
C SER A 212 15.84 -22.74 2.26
N VAL A 213 16.46 -22.93 3.43
CA VAL A 213 15.98 -22.35 4.69
C VAL A 213 15.92 -20.82 4.61
N ARG A 214 16.89 -20.20 3.92
CA ARG A 214 16.97 -18.74 3.81
C ARG A 214 15.83 -18.14 2.99
N MET A 215 15.30 -18.85 2.00
CA MET A 215 14.07 -18.42 1.31
C MET A 215 12.87 -18.42 2.26
N ARG A 216 12.75 -19.41 3.14
CA ARG A 216 11.68 -19.45 4.16
C ARG A 216 11.80 -18.31 5.17
N GLU A 217 13.02 -18.00 5.60
CA GLU A 217 13.32 -16.86 6.47
C GLU A 217 12.91 -15.54 5.79
N LEU A 218 13.29 -15.37 4.52
CA LEU A 218 12.91 -14.19 3.72
C LEU A 218 11.39 -14.00 3.67
N ILE A 219 10.62 -15.03 3.32
CA ILE A 219 9.16 -14.92 3.26
C ILE A 219 8.57 -14.58 4.63
N THR A 220 9.12 -15.15 5.71
CA THR A 220 8.68 -14.84 7.08
C THR A 220 8.92 -13.38 7.43
N GLU A 221 10.11 -12.87 7.13
CA GLU A 221 10.48 -11.47 7.34
C GLU A 221 9.60 -10.51 6.52
N LEU A 222 9.39 -10.83 5.24
CA LEU A 222 8.55 -10.03 4.33
C LEU A 222 7.10 -9.97 4.79
N LYS A 223 6.58 -11.07 5.35
CA LYS A 223 5.25 -11.11 5.96
C LYS A 223 5.19 -10.27 7.22
N ALA A 224 6.18 -10.31 8.10
CA ALA A 224 6.15 -9.60 9.39
C ALA A 224 6.28 -8.07 9.26
N ARG A 225 6.75 -7.56 8.11
CA ARG A 225 7.13 -6.16 7.94
C ARG A 225 5.98 -5.14 7.98
N TYR A 226 4.75 -5.53 7.64
CA TYR A 226 3.60 -4.62 7.61
C TYR A 226 2.36 -5.26 8.21
N PRO A 227 1.53 -4.51 8.95
CA PRO A 227 0.18 -4.95 9.28
C PRO A 227 -0.65 -4.97 7.98
N ASP A 228 -1.26 -6.11 7.69
CA ASP A 228 -2.09 -6.37 6.51
C ASP A 228 -1.38 -6.27 5.14
N ARG A 229 -0.56 -7.28 4.87
CA ARG A 229 0.19 -7.46 3.62
C ARG A 229 -0.27 -8.70 2.85
N CYS A 230 -0.52 -8.52 1.56
CA CYS A 230 -0.57 -9.62 0.60
C CYS A 230 0.78 -9.75 -0.12
N ILE A 231 1.36 -10.96 -0.13
CA ILE A 231 2.52 -11.29 -0.95
C ILE A 231 2.05 -12.16 -2.12
N VAL A 232 2.30 -11.71 -3.34
CA VAL A 232 2.07 -12.50 -4.56
C VAL A 232 3.41 -13.03 -5.03
N LEU A 233 3.55 -14.35 -5.10
CA LEU A 233 4.70 -15.03 -5.70
C LEU A 233 4.35 -15.38 -7.14
N ASN A 234 5.10 -14.88 -8.12
CA ASN A 234 4.99 -15.29 -9.52
C ASN A 234 5.92 -16.49 -9.76
N ALA A 235 5.41 -17.56 -10.37
CA ALA A 235 6.13 -18.82 -10.60
C ALA A 235 5.91 -19.37 -12.01
#